data_AF-A0A3D0C3A1-F1
#
_entry.id   AF-A0A3D0C3A1-F1
#
_cell.length_a   1.000
_cell.length_b   1.000
_cell.length_c   1.000
_cell.angle_alpha   90.00
_cell.angle_beta   90.00
_cell.angle_gamma   90.00
#
_symmetry.space_group_name_H-M   'P 1'
#
loop_
_entity.id
_entity.type
_entity.pdbx_description
1 polymer ?
#
loop_
_entity_poly.entity_id
_entity_poly.type
_entity_poly.pdbx_seq_one_letter_code
_entity_poly.pdbx_strand_id
1 'polypeptide(L)'
;MAITVNTNVTSLNAQRNLTKSGDNLATSMQRLSSGMRINGAKDDAAGMQISTRLTSQISGLAVAQRNANDGISMAQTAEGAMQSSTDILQRMRDLSL
;
A
#
# COMPACT_ATOMS: atom_id res chain seq x y z
N MET A 1 -38.05 -8.13 -43.69
CA MET A 1 -37.59 -6.94 -42.94
C MET A 1 -38.81 -6.25 -42.36
N ALA A 2 -39.05 -6.40 -41.06
CA ALA A 2 -40.22 -5.82 -40.41
C ALA A 2 -39.95 -4.35 -40.07
N ILE A 3 -40.47 -3.42 -40.89
CA ILE A 3 -40.55 -2.01 -40.51
C ILE A 3 -41.61 -1.92 -39.42
N THR A 4 -41.15 -1.80 -38.18
CA THR A 4 -42.01 -1.61 -37.02
C THR A 4 -42.07 -0.10 -36.75
N VAL A 5 -43.20 0.55 -37.05
CA VAL A 5 -43.34 2.01 -37.00
C VAL A 5 -43.32 2.56 -35.56
N ASN A 6 -43.72 1.74 -34.58
CA ASN A 6 -43.82 2.16 -33.18
C ASN A 6 -42.54 1.95 -32.37
N THR A 7 -41.68 0.99 -32.75
CA THR A 7 -40.46 0.65 -32.01
C THR A 7 -39.28 0.52 -32.95
N ASN A 8 -38.38 1.50 -32.91
CA ASN A 8 -37.18 1.50 -33.73
C ASN A 8 -36.05 0.70 -33.05
N VAL A 9 -35.90 -0.57 -33.47
CA VAL A 9 -34.91 -1.51 -32.91
C VAL A 9 -33.47 -1.07 -33.19
N THR A 10 -33.18 -0.41 -34.32
CA THR A 10 -31.82 0.07 -34.64
C THR A 10 -31.43 1.25 -33.76
N SER A 11 -32.37 2.18 -33.51
CA SER A 11 -32.18 3.29 -32.57
C SER A 11 -31.98 2.79 -31.13
N LEU A 12 -32.78 1.81 -30.67
CA LEU A 12 -32.60 1.16 -29.36
C LEU A 12 -31.23 0.47 -29.23
N ASN A 13 -30.73 -0.16 -30.30
CA ASN A 13 -29.42 -0.79 -30.30
C ASN A 13 -28.30 0.28 -30.24
N ALA A 14 -28.41 1.35 -31.03
CA ALA A 14 -27.50 2.49 -30.98
C ALA A 14 -27.45 3.11 -29.58
N GLN A 15 -28.61 3.29 -28.93
CA GLN A 15 -28.67 3.82 -27.57
C GLN A 15 -28.04 2.88 -26.54
N ARG A 16 -28.25 1.56 -26.64
CA ARG A 16 -27.56 0.58 -25.78
C ARG A 16 -26.04 0.61 -25.95
N ASN A 17 -25.55 0.73 -27.18
CA ASN A 17 -24.11 0.85 -27.43
C ASN A 17 -23.56 2.17 -26.88
N LEU A 18 -24.31 3.27 -27.00
CA LEU A 18 -23.93 4.56 -26.43
C LEU A 18 -23.84 4.50 -24.89
N THR A 19 -24.82 3.88 -24.22
CA THR A 19 -24.77 3.68 -22.76
C THR A 19 -23.54 2.85 -22.37
N LYS A 20 -23.28 1.73 -23.05
CA LYS A 20 -22.11 0.88 -22.78
C LYS A 20 -20.78 1.64 -22.96
N SER A 21 -20.68 2.45 -24.01
CA SER A 21 -19.50 3.30 -24.23
C SER A 21 -19.35 4.38 -23.15
N GLY A 22 -20.46 4.95 -22.69
CA GLY A 22 -20.50 5.89 -21.57
C GLY A 22 -20.00 5.28 -20.26
N ASP A 23 -20.45 4.06 -19.93
CA ASP A 23 -20.03 3.35 -18.72
C ASP A 23 -18.53 2.99 -18.74
N ASN A 24 -18.02 2.56 -19.90
CA ASN A 24 -16.61 2.27 -20.10
C ASN A 24 -15.74 3.54 -19.96
N LEU A 25 -16.22 4.68 -20.50
CA LEU A 25 -15.54 5.96 -20.36
C LEU A 25 -15.52 6.41 -18.89
N ALA A 26 -16.64 6.31 -18.18
CA ALA A 26 -16.72 6.65 -16.76
C ALA A 26 -15.74 5.81 -15.93
N THR A 27 -15.64 4.51 -16.20
CA THR A 27 -14.69 3.61 -15.52
C THR A 27 -13.23 4.01 -15.82
N SER A 28 -12.94 4.36 -17.07
CA SER A 28 -11.61 4.79 -17.49
C SER A 28 -11.22 6.11 -16.84
N MET A 29 -12.15 7.06 -16.76
CA MET A 29 -11.98 8.34 -16.06
C MET A 29 -11.77 8.15 -14.56
N GLN A 30 -12.48 7.22 -13.93
CA GLN A 30 -12.30 6.91 -12.52
C GLN A 30 -10.90 6.35 -12.23
N ARG A 31 -10.42 5.41 -13.07
CA ARG A 31 -9.05 4.88 -12.97
C ARG A 31 -7.97 5.92 -13.24
N LEU A 32 -8.22 6.82 -14.20
CA LEU A 32 -7.31 7.92 -14.49
C LEU A 32 -7.24 8.91 -13.32
N SER A 33 -8.38 9.26 -12.73
CA SER A 33 -8.45 10.20 -11.61
C SER A 33 -7.85 9.63 -10.32
N SER A 34 -7.98 8.33 -10.07
CA SER A 34 -7.41 7.70 -8.87
C SER A 34 -5.96 7.25 -9.06
N GLY A 35 -5.52 7.08 -10.31
CA GLY A 35 -4.25 6.42 -10.65
C GLY A 35 -4.24 4.91 -10.34
N MET A 36 -5.34 4.34 -9.84
CA MET A 36 -5.43 2.94 -9.44
C MET A 36 -6.27 2.15 -10.44
N ARG A 37 -5.75 0.98 -10.85
CA ARG A 37 -6.49 0.05 -11.71
C ARG A 37 -7.72 -0.54 -11.00
N ILE A 38 -7.61 -0.81 -9.70
CA ILE A 38 -8.67 -1.37 -8.87
C ILE A 38 -9.07 -0.27 -7.89
N ASN A 39 -10.28 0.27 -8.05
CA ASN A 39 -10.79 1.33 -7.16
C ASN A 39 -11.74 0.80 -6.11
N GLY A 40 -12.38 -0.35 -6.37
CA GLY A 40 -13.21 -1.02 -5.38
C GLY A 40 -13.27 -2.53 -5.58
N ALA A 41 -13.85 -3.22 -4.60
CA ALA A 41 -14.06 -4.67 -4.64
C ALA A 41 -14.95 -5.13 -5.80
N LYS A 42 -15.73 -4.21 -6.40
CA LYS A 42 -16.52 -4.47 -7.62
C LYS A 42 -15.64 -4.65 -8.86
N ASP A 43 -14.48 -4.01 -8.91
CA ASP A 43 -13.56 -4.09 -10.06
C ASP A 43 -12.75 -5.38 -10.03
N ASP A 44 -12.25 -5.76 -8.85
CA ASP A 44 -11.45 -6.97 -8.62
C ASP A 44 -11.35 -7.26 -7.11
N ALA A 45 -12.26 -8.09 -6.57
CA ALA A 45 -12.29 -8.39 -5.14
C ALA A 45 -11.02 -9.12 -4.66
N ALA A 46 -10.50 -10.04 -5.46
CA ALA A 46 -9.29 -10.80 -5.12
C ALA A 46 -8.04 -9.91 -5.18
N GLY A 47 -7.93 -9.09 -6.24
CA GLY A 47 -6.85 -8.11 -6.38
C GLY A 47 -6.86 -7.07 -5.25
N MET A 48 -8.05 -6.59 -4.86
CA MET A 48 -8.20 -5.66 -3.74
C MET A 48 -7.80 -6.29 -2.39
N GLN A 49 -8.19 -7.55 -2.15
CA GLN A 49 -7.80 -8.28 -0.94
C GLN A 49 -6.29 -8.47 -0.86
N ILE A 50 -5.66 -8.90 -1.96
CA ILE A 50 -4.20 -9.08 -2.02
C ILE A 50 -3.50 -7.74 -1.80
N SER A 51 -3.95 -6.68 -2.48
CA SER A 51 -3.39 -5.34 -2.33
C SER A 51 -3.50 -4.86 -0.88
N THR A 52 -4.66 -5.00 -0.24
CA THR A 52 -4.85 -4.62 1.17
C THR A 52 -3.92 -5.41 2.10
N ARG A 53 -3.78 -6.72 1.86
CA ARG A 53 -2.86 -7.58 2.62
C ARG A 53 -1.39 -7.17 2.44
N LEU A 54 -1.00 -6.80 1.23
CA LEU A 54 0.36 -6.32 0.94
C LEU A 54 0.60 -4.95 1.60
N THR A 55 -0.36 -4.03 1.52
CA THR A 55 -0.28 -2.72 2.19
C THR A 55 -0.11 -2.89 3.70
N SER A 56 -0.91 -3.75 4.33
CA SER A 56 -0.77 -4.05 5.76
C SER A 56 0.59 -4.61 6.13
N GLN A 57 1.14 -5.52 5.31
CA GLN A 57 2.48 -6.06 5.52
C GLN A 57 3.56 -4.99 5.36
N ILE A 58 3.45 -4.14 4.34
CA ILE A 58 4.40 -3.03 4.12
C ILE A 58 4.39 -2.08 5.32
N SER A 59 3.21 -1.69 5.82
CA SER A 59 3.10 -0.86 7.03
C SER A 59 3.71 -1.54 8.25
N GLY A 60 3.49 -2.85 8.42
CA GLY A 60 4.11 -3.64 9.49
C GLY A 60 5.64 -3.69 9.39
N LEU A 61 6.17 -3.90 8.19
CA LEU A 61 7.61 -3.91 7.92
C LEU A 61 8.26 -2.54 8.16
N ALA A 62 7.57 -1.45 7.83
CA ALA A 62 8.06 -0.09 8.11
C ALA A 62 8.22 0.16 9.61
N VAL A 63 7.29 -0.33 10.43
CA VAL A 63 7.40 -0.27 11.90
C VAL A 63 8.53 -1.19 12.39
N ALA A 64 8.63 -2.42 11.86
CA ALA A 64 9.70 -3.34 12.22
C ALA A 64 11.09 -2.75 11.91
N GLN A 65 11.25 -2.07 10.78
CA GLN A 65 12.48 -1.37 10.42
C GLN A 65 12.80 -0.25 11.41
N ARG A 66 11.81 0.54 11.82
CA ARG A 66 11.98 1.57 12.85
C ARG A 66 12.43 0.96 14.18
N ASN A 67 11.76 -0.10 14.63
CA ASN A 67 12.10 -0.79 15.87
C ASN A 67 13.51 -1.40 15.82
N ALA A 68 13.94 -1.92 14.66
CA ALA A 68 15.30 -2.41 14.48
C ALA A 68 16.34 -1.29 14.61
N ASN A 69 16.08 -0.11 14.02
CA ASN A 69 16.95 1.05 14.18
C ASN A 69 17.01 1.53 15.64
N ASP A 70 15.87 1.57 16.33
CA ASP A 70 15.81 1.94 17.74
C ASP A 70 16.60 0.94 18.61
N GLY A 71 16.49 -0.36 18.31
CA GLY A 71 17.30 -1.41 18.94
C GLY A 71 18.80 -1.24 18.70
N ILE A 72 19.21 -0.85 17.49
CA ILE A 72 20.60 -0.52 17.17
C ILE A 72 21.08 0.68 17.97
N SER A 73 20.30 1.78 18.03
CA SER A 73 20.66 2.96 18.81
C SER A 73 20.78 2.66 20.31
N MET A 74 19.91 1.80 20.84
CA MET A 74 20.00 1.34 22.22
C MET A 74 21.25 0.49 22.45
N ALA A 75 21.57 -0.44 21.54
CA ALA A 75 22.78 -1.25 21.63
C ALA A 75 24.06 -0.40 21.57
N GLN A 76 24.11 0.62 20.71
CA GLN A 76 25.23 1.57 20.63
C GLN A 76 25.39 2.38 21.93
N THR A 77 24.27 2.80 22.52
CA THR A 77 24.29 3.50 23.82
C THR A 77 24.81 2.59 24.93
N ALA A 78 24.37 1.33 24.95
CA ALA A 78 24.86 0.33 25.90
C ALA A 78 26.35 0.04 25.71
N GLU A 79 26.83 -0.07 24.46
CA GLU A 79 28.25 -0.27 24.13
C GLU A 79 29.12 0.89 24.65
N GLY A 80 28.69 2.15 24.45
CA GLY A 80 29.40 3.31 24.99
C GLY A 80 29.46 3.34 26.52
N ALA A 81 28.39 2.92 27.19
CA ALA A 81 28.36 2.79 28.65
C ALA A 81 29.26 1.65 29.16
N MET A 82 29.30 0.52 28.44
CA MET A 82 30.19 -0.60 28.75
C MET A 82 31.67 -0.24 28.58
N GLN A 83 32.00 0.52 27.54
CA GLN A 83 33.36 1.02 27.35
C GLN A 83 33.80 1.89 28.53
N SER A 84 32.94 2.84 28.92
CA SER A 84 33.21 3.71 30.09
C SER A 84 33.36 2.90 31.38
N SER A 85 32.53 1.87 31.57
CA SER A 85 32.62 0.97 32.74
C SER A 85 33.93 0.19 32.75
N THR A 86 34.38 -0.27 31.58
CA THR A 86 35.66 -0.98 31.42
C THR A 86 36.84 -0.08 31.76
N ASP A 87 36.82 1.17 31.30
CA ASP A 87 37.86 2.15 31.60
C ASP A 87 37.92 2.46 33.11
N ILE A 88 36.77 2.55 33.78
CA ILE A 88 36.71 2.72 35.24
C ILE A 88 37.32 1.51 35.97
N LEU A 89 37.00 0.29 35.55
CA LEU A 89 37.55 -0.93 36.12
C LEU A 89 39.09 -1.00 35.95
N GLN A 90 39.61 -0.56 34.79
CA GLN A 90 41.05 -0.48 34.56
C GLN A 90 41.71 0.53 35.49
N ARG A 91 41.16 1.75 35.61
CA ARG A 91 41.70 2.76 36.55
C ARG A 91 41.69 2.30 37.99
N MET A 92 40.62 1.61 38.44
CA MET A 92 40.59 1.06 39.80
C MET A 92 41.69 0.02 40.02
N ARG A 93 41.97 -0.82 39.01
CA ARG A 93 43.08 -1.77 39.07
C ARG A 93 44.42 -1.04 39.22
N ASP A 94 44.66 -0.02 38.40
CA ASP A 94 45.90 0.77 38.46
C ASP A 94 46.07 1.51 39.80
N LEU A 95 44.97 1.99 40.41
CA LEU A 95 44.99 2.65 41.71
C LEU A 95 45.18 1.69 42.90
N SER A 96 44.91 0.40 42.71
CA SER A 96 45.02 -0.61 43.76
C SER A 96 46.41 -1.27 43.86
N LEU A 97 47.24 -1.08 42.83
CA LEU A 97 48.62 -1.57 42.74
C LEU A 97 49.60 -0.53 43.29
#